data_AF-A0A971ZYL1-F1
#
_entry.id   AF-A0A971ZYL1-F1
#
_cell.length_a   1.000
_cell.length_b   1.000
_cell.length_c   1.000
_cell.angle_alpha   90.00
_cell.angle_beta   90.00
_cell.angle_gamma   90.00
#
_symmetry.space_group_name_H-M   'P 1'
#
loop_
_entity.id
_entity.type
_entity.pdbx_description
1 polymer ?
#
loop_
_entity_poly.entity_id
_entity_poly.type
_entity_poly.pdbx_seq_one_letter_code
_entity_poly.pdbx_strand_id
1 'polypeptide(L)'
;AFGYPKAKNPFLQEPFSSRLDIQDIVFDGEIGKKISMEDLEKRGLDDLFYYIRFAPSNYNKQPWRFILKNDRVVLLLEVSEEGKTDLMDAGIIMYYFVEMAKTIGINKQWNITESATITHNGKSYRQIGEFLL
;
A
#
# COMPACT_ATOMS: atom_id res chain seq x y z
N ALA A 1 7.72 -12.17 16.23
CA ALA A 1 8.62 -13.28 16.60
C ALA A 1 8.38 -14.44 15.65
N PHE A 2 9.44 -15.08 15.15
CA PHE A 2 9.33 -16.27 14.29
C PHE A 2 9.34 -17.54 15.15
N GLY A 3 8.62 -18.56 14.70
CA GLY A 3 8.51 -19.85 15.40
C GLY A 3 7.51 -20.77 14.71
N TYR A 4 7.36 -21.98 15.24
CA TYR A 4 6.36 -22.91 14.73
C TYR A 4 4.95 -22.48 15.15
N PRO A 5 3.98 -22.45 14.21
CA PRO A 5 2.59 -22.19 14.57
C PRO A 5 2.13 -23.28 15.54
N LYS A 6 1.42 -22.89 16.60
CA LYS A 6 0.76 -23.87 17.46
C LYS A 6 -0.26 -24.64 16.62
N ALA A 7 -0.37 -25.95 16.85
CA ALA A 7 -1.40 -26.77 16.23
C ALA A 7 -2.77 -26.11 16.48
N LYS A 8 -3.48 -25.82 15.39
CA LYS A 8 -4.79 -25.16 15.42
C LYS A 8 -5.87 -26.21 15.15
N ASN A 9 -7.01 -26.08 15.82
CA ASN A 9 -8.14 -26.96 15.58
C ASN A 9 -8.68 -26.71 14.16
N PRO A 10 -8.67 -27.70 13.25
CA PRO A 10 -9.08 -27.53 11.85
C PRO A 10 -10.59 -27.24 11.70
N PHE A 11 -11.38 -27.45 12.76
CA PHE A 11 -12.82 -27.18 12.77
C PHE A 11 -13.19 -25.77 13.23
N LEU A 12 -12.21 -24.96 13.66
CA LEU A 12 -12.44 -23.54 13.97
C LEU A 12 -12.28 -22.73 12.68
N GLN A 13 -13.32 -22.00 12.28
CA GLN A 13 -13.23 -21.06 11.16
C GLN A 13 -12.17 -20.01 11.48
N GLU A 14 -11.28 -19.75 10.53
CA GLU A 14 -10.30 -18.68 10.67
C GLU A 14 -11.02 -17.32 10.72
N PRO A 15 -10.62 -16.42 11.64
CA PRO A 15 -11.14 -15.06 11.60
C PRO A 15 -10.78 -14.45 10.25
N PHE A 16 -11.79 -13.95 9.52
CA PHE A 16 -11.60 -13.28 8.24
C PHE A 16 -10.68 -12.07 8.46
N SER A 17 -9.52 -12.08 7.81
CA SER A 17 -8.62 -10.92 7.81
C SER A 17 -9.06 -10.01 6.67
N SER A 18 -9.91 -9.03 6.97
CA SER A 18 -10.35 -8.06 5.96
C SER A 18 -9.15 -7.30 5.41
N ARG A 19 -9.08 -7.17 4.10
CA ARG A 19 -8.13 -6.31 3.39
C ARG A 19 -8.91 -5.30 2.58
N LEU A 20 -8.35 -4.11 2.43
CA LEU A 20 -8.91 -3.11 1.53
C LEU A 20 -8.83 -3.64 0.10
N ASP A 21 -9.82 -3.26 -0.71
CA ASP A 21 -9.79 -3.54 -2.14
C ASP A 21 -8.73 -2.67 -2.82
N ILE A 22 -8.21 -3.13 -3.96
CA ILE A 22 -7.20 -2.40 -4.73
C ILE A 22 -7.68 -0.99 -5.08
N GLN A 23 -8.96 -0.87 -5.43
CA GLN A 23 -9.59 0.41 -5.77
C GLN A 23 -9.75 1.38 -4.58
N ASP A 24 -9.55 0.91 -3.35
CA ASP A 24 -9.55 1.75 -2.15
C ASP A 24 -8.13 2.18 -1.73
N ILE A 25 -7.10 1.55 -2.30
CA ILE A 25 -5.70 1.85 -2.02
C ILE A 25 -4.94 2.46 -3.19
N VAL A 26 -5.41 2.33 -4.43
CA VAL A 26 -4.76 2.89 -5.64
C VAL A 26 -5.66 3.90 -6.33
N PHE A 27 -5.09 5.05 -6.65
CA PHE A 27 -5.75 6.18 -7.30
C PHE A 27 -4.99 6.63 -8.56
N ASP A 28 -5.72 7.20 -9.51
CA ASP A 28 -5.17 7.74 -10.76
C ASP A 28 -5.00 9.27 -10.65
N GLY A 29 -3.75 9.73 -10.64
CA GLY A 29 -3.36 11.14 -10.64
C GLY A 29 -3.55 11.89 -9.31
N GLU A 30 -4.68 11.69 -8.63
CA GLU A 30 -5.05 12.36 -7.38
C GLU A 30 -5.84 11.45 -6.43
N ILE A 31 -5.76 11.72 -5.13
CA ILE A 31 -6.45 10.93 -4.11
C ILE A 31 -7.99 11.01 -4.30
N GLY A 32 -8.66 9.86 -4.18
CA GLY A 32 -10.11 9.76 -4.36
C GLY A 32 -10.54 9.41 -5.78
N LYS A 33 -9.70 9.66 -6.79
CA LYS A 33 -9.96 9.20 -8.16
C LYS A 33 -9.54 7.74 -8.31
N LYS A 34 -10.45 6.82 -8.02
CA LYS A 34 -10.19 5.37 -8.08
C LYS A 34 -9.70 4.96 -9.47
N ILE A 35 -8.68 4.12 -9.53
CA ILE A 35 -8.22 3.52 -10.79
C ILE A 35 -9.10 2.31 -11.16
N SER A 36 -9.32 2.10 -12.46
CA SER A 36 -9.98 0.88 -12.94
C SER A 36 -9.00 -0.30 -12.93
N MET A 37 -9.50 -1.53 -12.76
CA MET A 37 -8.65 -2.73 -12.85
C MET A 37 -8.06 -2.89 -14.26
N GLU A 38 -8.82 -2.52 -15.30
CA GLU A 38 -8.36 -2.56 -16.69
C GLU A 38 -7.18 -1.62 -16.92
N ASP A 39 -7.17 -0.42 -16.32
CA ASP A 39 -6.05 0.51 -16.43
C ASP A 39 -4.80 0.04 -15.68
N LEU A 40 -4.98 -0.70 -14.59
CA LEU A 40 -3.86 -1.33 -13.86
C LEU A 40 -3.24 -2.47 -14.66
N GLU A 41 -4.07 -3.32 -15.25
CA GLU A 41 -3.65 -4.44 -16.10
C GLU A 41 -2.93 -3.92 -17.36
N LYS A 42 -3.46 -2.87 -18.01
CA LYS A 42 -2.80 -2.19 -19.14
C LYS A 42 -1.41 -1.64 -18.79
N ARG A 43 -1.17 -1.32 -17.50
CA ARG A 43 0.13 -0.85 -16.99
C ARG A 43 1.01 -2.00 -16.48
N GLY A 44 0.50 -3.23 -16.40
CA GLY A 44 1.19 -4.39 -15.81
C GLY A 44 1.43 -4.27 -14.31
N LEU A 45 0.55 -3.57 -13.58
CA LEU A 45 0.68 -3.30 -12.15
C LEU A 45 -0.39 -4.00 -11.28
N ASP A 46 -1.35 -4.65 -11.91
CA ASP A 46 -2.45 -5.37 -11.27
C ASP A 46 -1.96 -6.45 -10.32
N ASP A 47 -1.05 -7.33 -10.75
CA ASP A 47 -0.44 -8.36 -9.89
C ASP A 47 0.34 -7.74 -8.72
N LEU A 48 1.11 -6.69 -9.00
CA LEU A 48 1.88 -5.98 -7.98
C LEU A 48 0.94 -5.47 -6.87
N PHE A 49 -0.12 -4.74 -7.25
CA PHE A 49 -1.06 -4.19 -6.27
C PHE A 49 -1.91 -5.27 -5.58
N TYR A 50 -2.21 -6.37 -6.29
CA TYR A 50 -2.87 -7.53 -5.72
C TYR A 50 -2.06 -8.14 -4.58
N TYR A 51 -0.74 -8.30 -4.73
CA TYR A 51 0.08 -8.95 -3.73
C TYR A 51 0.48 -8.03 -2.57
N ILE A 52 0.80 -6.76 -2.82
CA ILE A 52 1.25 -5.87 -1.73
C ILE A 52 0.14 -5.55 -0.72
N ARG A 53 -1.15 -5.68 -1.11
CA ARG A 53 -2.27 -5.48 -0.17
C ARG A 53 -2.25 -6.46 1.01
N PHE A 54 -1.53 -7.58 0.89
CA PHE A 54 -1.35 -8.56 1.96
C PHE A 54 -0.23 -8.21 2.95
N ALA A 55 0.52 -7.12 2.71
CA ALA A 55 1.53 -6.65 3.65
C ALA A 55 0.94 -6.43 5.05
N PRO A 56 1.67 -6.82 6.12
CA PRO A 56 1.20 -6.59 7.48
C PRO A 56 1.20 -5.09 7.80
N SER A 57 0.28 -4.67 8.66
CA SER A 57 0.25 -3.31 9.21
C SER A 57 -0.21 -3.31 10.65
N ASN A 58 0.11 -2.24 11.36
CA ASN A 58 -0.32 -2.02 12.73
C ASN A 58 -1.85 -2.07 12.82
N TYR A 59 -2.37 -2.96 13.68
CA TYR A 59 -3.80 -3.25 13.82
C TYR A 59 -4.54 -3.56 12.49
N ASN A 60 -3.84 -4.04 11.47
CA ASN A 60 -4.39 -4.28 10.12
C ASN A 60 -5.01 -3.02 9.47
N LYS A 61 -4.58 -1.82 9.87
CA LYS A 61 -5.15 -0.54 9.42
C LYS A 61 -4.91 -0.26 7.93
N GLN A 62 -3.84 -0.83 7.35
CA GLN A 62 -3.44 -0.61 5.96
C GLN A 62 -3.44 0.89 5.60
N PRO A 63 -2.63 1.70 6.30
CA PRO A 63 -2.70 3.17 6.22
C PRO A 63 -2.15 3.73 4.90
N TRP A 64 -1.62 2.90 4.00
CA TRP A 64 -1.02 3.31 2.75
C TRP A 64 -2.05 3.57 1.65
N ARG A 65 -1.80 4.61 0.84
CA ARG A 65 -2.47 4.87 -0.42
C ARG A 65 -1.43 5.13 -1.50
N PHE A 66 -1.74 4.76 -2.72
CA PHE A 66 -0.88 4.90 -3.88
C PHE A 66 -1.55 5.80 -4.91
N ILE A 67 -0.81 6.77 -5.42
CA ILE A 67 -1.25 7.57 -6.56
C ILE A 67 -0.36 7.22 -7.74
N LEU A 68 -0.96 6.72 -8.82
CA LEU A 68 -0.28 6.55 -10.10
C LEU A 68 -0.34 7.87 -10.85
N LYS A 69 0.81 8.51 -11.05
CA LYS A 69 0.92 9.77 -11.78
C LYS A 69 2.00 9.64 -12.83
N ASN A 70 1.59 9.66 -14.09
CA ASN A 70 2.48 9.45 -15.24
C ASN A 70 3.24 8.12 -15.14
N ASP A 71 4.56 8.20 -14.99
CA ASP A 71 5.55 7.13 -14.87
C ASP A 71 5.98 6.89 -13.41
N ARG A 72 5.21 7.37 -12.43
CA ARG A 72 5.54 7.27 -11.00
C ARG A 72 4.39 6.78 -10.15
N VAL A 73 4.76 6.13 -9.05
CA VAL A 73 3.88 5.79 -7.93
C VAL A 73 4.24 6.67 -6.75
N VAL A 74 3.27 7.43 -6.23
CA VAL A 74 3.44 8.21 -5.00
C VAL A 74 2.84 7.43 -3.85
N LEU A 75 3.62 7.19 -2.79
CA LEU A 75 3.15 6.59 -1.55
C LEU A 75 2.70 7.67 -0.57
N LEU A 76 1.46 7.55 -0.13
CA LEU A 76 0.86 8.33 0.94
C LEU A 76 0.58 7.44 2.15
N LEU A 77 0.70 8.00 3.35
CA LEU A 77 0.34 7.31 4.59
C LEU A 77 -0.67 8.13 5.38
N GLU A 78 -1.77 7.49 5.79
CA GLU A 78 -2.79 8.09 6.66
C GLU A 78 -2.16 8.57 7.98
N VAL A 79 -2.48 9.81 8.34
CA VAL A 79 -2.05 10.44 9.59
C VAL A 79 -3.12 10.15 10.64
N SER A 80 -2.68 9.70 11.82
CA SER A 80 -3.59 9.45 12.95
C SER A 80 -4.19 10.75 13.49
N GLU A 81 -5.26 10.63 14.29
CA GLU A 81 -5.86 11.77 15.00
C GLU A 81 -4.85 12.52 15.90
N GLU A 82 -3.82 11.83 16.39
CA GLU A 82 -2.71 12.42 17.15
C GLU A 82 -1.65 13.13 16.27
N GLY A 83 -1.87 13.22 14.96
CA GLY A 83 -0.95 13.82 14.01
C GLY A 83 0.29 12.96 13.70
N LYS A 84 0.29 11.69 14.10
CA LYS A 84 1.42 10.76 13.92
C LYS A 84 1.21 9.86 12.72
N THR A 85 2.32 9.49 12.10
CA THR A 85 2.37 8.60 10.94
C THR A 85 3.21 7.38 11.33
N ASP A 86 2.67 6.17 11.18
CA ASP A 86 3.39 4.93 11.51
C ASP A 86 4.41 4.61 10.40
N LEU A 87 5.60 5.18 10.50
CA LEU A 87 6.65 4.99 9.50
C LEU A 87 7.13 3.53 9.39
N MET A 88 6.84 2.68 10.38
CA MET A 88 7.14 1.25 10.28
C MET A 88 6.23 0.60 9.24
N ASP A 89 4.93 0.92 9.23
CA ASP A 89 4.00 0.47 8.20
C ASP A 89 4.42 0.96 6.81
N ALA A 90 4.94 2.18 6.70
CA ALA A 90 5.50 2.70 5.45
C ALA A 90 6.71 1.88 4.98
N GLY A 91 7.68 1.60 5.86
CA GLY A 91 8.84 0.77 5.52
C GLY A 91 8.46 -0.64 5.08
N ILE A 92 7.49 -1.25 5.76
CA ILE A 92 6.97 -2.58 5.40
C ILE A 92 6.38 -2.55 3.98
N ILE A 93 5.43 -1.65 3.70
CA ILE A 93 4.79 -1.63 2.38
C ILE A 93 5.76 -1.25 1.27
N MET A 94 6.73 -0.37 1.54
CA MET A 94 7.78 -0.02 0.58
C MET A 94 8.65 -1.21 0.21
N TYR A 95 9.04 -2.03 1.20
CA TYR A 95 9.78 -3.27 0.96
C TYR A 95 8.96 -4.25 0.11
N TYR A 96 7.70 -4.50 0.48
CA TYR A 96 6.80 -5.36 -0.31
C TYR A 96 6.66 -4.86 -1.74
N PHE A 97 6.49 -3.54 -1.93
CA PHE A 97 6.41 -2.94 -3.25
C PHE A 97 7.68 -3.19 -4.08
N VAL A 98 8.87 -2.96 -3.52
CA VAL A 98 10.13 -3.19 -4.23
C VAL A 98 10.30 -4.66 -4.60
N GLU A 99 10.03 -5.58 -3.68
CA GLU A 99 10.17 -7.01 -3.98
C GLU A 99 9.18 -7.48 -5.05
N MET A 100 7.96 -6.95 -5.07
CA MET A 100 6.99 -7.26 -6.14
C MET A 100 7.33 -6.54 -7.46
N ALA A 101 7.85 -5.31 -7.41
CA ALA A 101 8.31 -4.61 -8.60
C ALA A 101 9.42 -5.38 -9.34
N LYS A 102 10.32 -6.05 -8.60
CA LYS A 102 11.36 -6.90 -9.19
C LYS A 102 10.80 -8.08 -9.98
N THR A 103 9.68 -8.67 -9.56
CA THR A 103 9.10 -9.84 -10.25
C THR A 103 8.52 -9.49 -11.61
N ILE A 104 8.14 -8.22 -11.81
CA ILE A 104 7.68 -7.66 -13.09
C ILE A 104 8.80 -6.92 -13.85
N GLY A 105 10.06 -7.10 -13.45
CA GLY A 105 11.24 -6.56 -14.14
C GLY A 105 11.64 -5.13 -13.78
N ILE A 106 11.01 -4.51 -12.77
CA ILE A 106 11.32 -3.15 -12.33
C ILE A 106 12.31 -3.19 -11.18
N ASN A 107 13.58 -2.88 -11.47
CA ASN A 107 14.68 -2.87 -10.51
C ASN A 107 15.04 -1.44 -10.07
N LYS A 108 14.11 -0.78 -9.36
CA LYS A 108 14.27 0.61 -8.88
C LYS A 108 14.07 0.68 -7.37
N GLN A 109 14.34 1.84 -6.79
CA GLN A 109 14.18 2.12 -5.37
C GLN A 109 13.27 3.32 -5.16
N TRP A 110 12.68 3.40 -3.97
CA TRP A 110 11.92 4.57 -3.54
C TRP A 110 12.83 5.78 -3.38
N ASN A 111 12.41 6.91 -3.92
CA ASN A 111 12.95 8.22 -3.60
C ASN A 111 12.14 8.80 -2.45
N ILE A 112 12.76 8.97 -1.28
CA ILE A 112 12.10 9.54 -0.11
C ILE A 112 11.93 11.03 -0.32
N THR A 113 10.69 11.46 -0.42
CA THR A 113 10.33 12.86 -0.60
C THR A 113 9.22 13.14 0.39
N GLU A 114 9.57 13.77 1.51
CA GLU A 114 8.56 14.28 2.43
C GLU A 114 7.97 15.55 1.83
N SER A 115 6.68 15.47 1.49
CA SER A 115 5.94 16.56 0.86
C SER A 115 4.67 16.87 1.64
N ALA A 116 3.84 17.76 1.09
CA ALA A 116 2.61 18.25 1.67
C ALA A 116 1.65 17.16 2.19
N THR A 117 0.91 17.49 3.25
CA THR A 117 -0.24 16.71 3.70
C THR A 117 -1.43 16.95 2.77
N ILE A 118 -2.05 15.88 2.32
CA ILE A 118 -3.25 15.91 1.48
C ILE A 118 -4.44 15.48 2.33
N THR A 119 -5.55 16.22 2.26
CA THR A 119 -6.79 15.88 2.99
C THR A 119 -7.84 15.35 2.01
N HIS A 120 -8.44 14.21 2.34
CA HIS A 120 -9.53 13.62 1.55
C HIS A 120 -10.50 12.88 2.47
N ASN A 121 -11.81 13.12 2.32
CA ASN A 121 -12.89 12.52 3.12
C ASN A 121 -12.65 12.58 4.65
N GLY A 122 -12.19 13.73 5.15
CA GLY A 122 -11.93 13.92 6.58
C GLY A 122 -10.67 13.23 7.12
N LYS A 123 -9.91 12.54 6.26
CA LYS A 123 -8.62 11.92 6.58
C LYS A 123 -7.47 12.72 6.00
N SER A 124 -6.37 12.77 6.74
CA SER A 124 -5.14 13.42 6.30
C SER A 124 -4.12 12.36 5.90
N TYR A 125 -3.37 12.61 4.84
CA TYR A 125 -2.37 11.71 4.30
C TYR A 125 -1.06 12.45 4.08
N ARG A 126 0.05 11.89 4.56
CA ARG A 126 1.40 12.41 4.35
C ARG A 126 2.06 11.68 3.20
N GLN A 127 2.66 12.40 2.26
CA GLN A 127 3.51 11.79 1.24
C GLN A 127 4.82 11.29 1.87
N ILE A 128 5.16 10.03 1.60
CA ILE A 128 6.37 9.37 2.10
C ILE A 128 7.46 9.36 1.01
N GLY A 129 7.08 9.07 -0.23
CA GLY A 129 8.05 8.96 -1.31
C GLY A 129 7.43 8.66 -2.66
N GLU A 130 8.30 8.65 -3.68
CA GLU A 130 7.95 8.37 -5.07
C GLU A 130 8.76 7.17 -5.56
N PHE A 131 8.15 6.34 -6.39
CA PHE A 131 8.79 5.23 -7.06
C PHE A 131 8.62 5.40 -8.57
N LEU A 132 9.73 5.38 -9.31
CA LEU A 132 9.69 5.45 -10.77
C LEU A 132 9.37 4.06 -11.32
N LEU A 133 8.38 3.96 -12.21
CA LEU A 133 8.01 2.73 -12.93
C LEU A 133 8.99 2.49 -14.08
#